data_AF-A0A1S3THI0-F1
#
_entry.id   AF-A0A1S3THI0-F1
#
_cell.length_a   1.000
_cell.length_b   1.000
_cell.length_c   1.000
_cell.angle_alpha   90.00
_cell.angle_beta   90.00
_cell.angle_gamma   90.00
#
_symmetry.space_group_name_H-M   'P 1'
#
loop_
_entity.id
_entity.type
_entity.pdbx_description
1 polymer ?
#
loop_
_entity_poly.entity_id
_entity_poly.type
_entity_poly.pdbx_seq_one_letter_code
_entity_poly.pdbx_strand_id
1 'polypeptide(L)'
;MMMIRSVITSCSFFVSTILFLLSISDLLVKIHGLGFGINYGQIANNLPLPSQVAVLIKSLNVSRIKLYDADPNVLVAFSETNVEFVIGLGNEYLENMTNPSKAQTWIQQHVQPYFSQTKITCITVGNEVFNSNDTQLMLNLLPAMQTVHDALVNLGLDQEVTVTTAHSFNILSNSYPPSSGAFREDLAQYIQPLLDFHAQINTPFLINAYPFFTYKDNPDVVPLNYVLFQPNQGTVDPNTNLHYDNMLYAQIDAVYAAIKQMGHDDIQVRISETGWPSNGDPEEVGATPQNAELYNSNLLKRIEQKQGTPAKPSVPIDIYVFALFNEDLKPGPASERNYGLYYPNGTPVYNIGLKGYLPQMPMAAKSNILPVNFFVCIVVSFIFALELSRW
;
A
#
# COMPACT_ATOMS: atom_id res chain seq x y z
N MET A 1 -40.91 25.78 -43.20
CA MET A 1 -41.33 24.94 -42.05
C MET A 1 -40.76 23.51 -42.08
N MET A 2 -40.58 22.88 -43.26
CA MET A 2 -40.01 21.53 -43.39
C MET A 2 -38.48 21.45 -43.14
N MET A 3 -37.71 22.45 -43.59
CA MET A 3 -36.25 22.52 -43.35
C MET A 3 -35.90 22.65 -41.87
N ILE A 4 -36.63 23.46 -41.11
CA ILE A 4 -36.39 23.70 -39.67
C ILE A 4 -36.60 22.39 -38.87
N ARG A 5 -37.61 21.59 -39.22
CA ARG A 5 -37.84 20.28 -38.56
C ARG A 5 -36.71 19.29 -38.85
N SER A 6 -36.18 19.26 -40.09
CA SER A 6 -35.06 18.38 -40.45
C SER A 6 -33.78 18.69 -39.67
N VAL A 7 -33.50 19.98 -39.46
CA VAL A 7 -32.29 20.45 -38.76
C VAL A 7 -32.37 20.15 -37.26
N ILE A 8 -33.52 20.40 -36.63
CA ILE A 8 -33.75 20.08 -35.21
C ILE A 8 -33.60 18.58 -34.94
N THR A 9 -34.07 17.74 -35.87
CA THR A 9 -33.98 16.27 -35.74
C THR A 9 -32.52 15.79 -35.88
N SER A 10 -31.74 16.41 -36.78
CA SER A 10 -30.31 16.11 -36.97
C SER A 10 -29.44 16.55 -35.78
N CYS A 11 -29.70 17.75 -35.23
CA CYS A 11 -29.00 18.22 -34.03
C CYS A 11 -29.34 17.38 -32.79
N SER A 12 -30.59 16.96 -32.63
CA SER A 12 -31.01 16.10 -31.51
C SER A 12 -30.34 14.73 -31.56
N PHE A 13 -30.17 14.15 -32.76
CA PHE A 13 -29.44 12.90 -32.95
C PHE A 13 -27.95 13.06 -32.63
N PHE A 14 -27.31 14.15 -33.07
CA PHE A 14 -25.90 14.44 -32.78
C PHE A 14 -25.64 14.63 -31.28
N VAL A 15 -26.49 15.40 -30.59
CA VAL A 15 -26.39 15.62 -29.14
C VAL A 15 -26.62 14.32 -28.36
N SER A 16 -27.60 13.51 -28.75
CA SER A 16 -27.85 12.20 -28.13
C SER A 16 -26.69 11.23 -28.34
N THR A 17 -26.03 11.28 -29.50
CA THR A 17 -24.88 10.43 -29.81
C THR A 17 -23.64 10.85 -29.00
N ILE A 18 -23.43 12.16 -28.82
CA ILE A 18 -22.36 12.70 -27.96
C ILE A 18 -22.61 12.33 -26.49
N LEU A 19 -23.83 12.49 -25.97
CA LEU A 19 -24.19 12.10 -24.61
C LEU A 19 -24.04 10.58 -24.40
N PHE A 20 -24.39 9.77 -25.39
CA PHE A 20 -24.20 8.33 -25.35
C PHE A 20 -22.71 7.96 -25.36
N LEU A 21 -21.89 8.59 -26.20
CA LEU A 21 -20.44 8.38 -26.24
C LEU A 21 -19.76 8.83 -24.93
N LEU A 22 -20.21 9.94 -24.32
CA LEU A 22 -19.75 10.40 -23.01
C LEU A 22 -20.14 9.43 -21.89
N SER A 23 -21.34 8.83 -21.95
CA SER A 23 -21.78 7.81 -20.99
C SER A 23 -21.08 6.46 -21.15
N ILE A 24 -20.56 6.15 -22.34
CA ILE A 24 -19.77 4.93 -22.60
C ILE A 24 -18.31 5.11 -22.14
N SER A 25 -17.75 6.32 -22.21
CA SER A 25 -16.39 6.59 -21.70
C SER A 25 -16.25 6.35 -20.19
N ASP A 26 -17.32 6.57 -19.42
CA ASP A 26 -17.32 6.29 -17.98
C ASP A 26 -17.50 4.80 -17.65
N LEU A 27 -17.93 3.98 -18.63
CA LEU A 27 -18.26 2.57 -18.39
C LEU A 27 -17.07 1.60 -18.62
N LEU A 28 -15.98 2.03 -19.28
CA LEU A 28 -14.91 1.11 -19.70
C LEU A 28 -13.50 1.71 -19.64
N VAL A 29 -13.01 2.06 -18.45
CA VAL A 29 -11.64 1.71 -18.03
C VAL A 29 -11.62 1.59 -16.50
N LYS A 30 -11.98 0.43 -15.95
CA LYS A 30 -11.51 0.08 -14.60
C LYS A 30 -10.01 -0.17 -14.75
N ILE A 31 -9.21 0.88 -14.55
CA ILE A 31 -7.76 0.76 -14.51
C ILE A 31 -7.46 -0.19 -13.35
N HIS A 32 -7.15 -1.43 -13.66
CA HIS A 32 -6.67 -2.36 -12.65
C HIS A 32 -5.27 -1.87 -12.29
N GLY A 33 -5.13 -1.30 -11.09
CA GLY A 33 -3.84 -0.95 -10.53
C GLY A 33 -2.94 -2.19 -10.48
N LEU A 34 -1.63 -2.00 -10.32
CA LEU A 34 -0.62 -3.07 -10.40
C LEU A 34 -0.72 -4.17 -9.32
N GLY A 35 -1.82 -4.24 -8.56
CA GLY A 35 -2.06 -5.29 -7.57
C GLY A 35 -1.29 -5.13 -6.27
N PHE A 36 -0.44 -4.11 -6.14
CA PHE A 36 0.34 -3.81 -4.92
C PHE A 36 0.08 -2.38 -4.42
N GLY A 37 0.42 -2.13 -3.15
CA GLY A 37 0.49 -0.79 -2.57
C GLY A 37 1.92 -0.32 -2.34
N ILE A 38 2.12 0.95 -2.06
CA ILE A 38 3.44 1.51 -1.71
C ILE A 38 3.34 2.25 -0.37
N ASN A 39 4.33 2.05 0.49
CA ASN A 39 4.50 2.87 1.69
C ASN A 39 5.05 4.24 1.28
N TYR A 40 4.30 5.30 1.58
CA TYR A 40 4.74 6.68 1.39
C TYR A 40 5.23 7.23 2.73
N GLY A 41 6.49 6.92 3.05
CA GLY A 41 7.19 7.44 4.21
C GLY A 41 7.55 8.92 4.03
N GLN A 42 7.53 9.67 5.14
CA GLN A 42 7.72 11.13 5.17
C GLN A 42 8.81 11.56 6.17
N ILE A 43 9.67 10.64 6.63
CA ILE A 43 10.77 10.95 7.55
C ILE A 43 11.96 11.51 6.76
N ALA A 44 11.76 12.67 6.14
CA ALA A 44 12.72 13.37 5.31
C ALA A 44 12.39 14.86 5.20
N ASN A 45 13.39 15.68 4.84
CA ASN A 45 13.20 17.13 4.67
C ASN A 45 13.29 17.63 3.21
N ASN A 46 13.45 16.71 2.27
CA ASN A 46 13.74 17.01 0.86
C ASN A 46 12.76 16.34 -0.13
N LEU A 47 11.63 15.82 0.36
CA LEU A 47 10.64 15.14 -0.46
C LEU A 47 9.87 16.10 -1.39
N PRO A 48 9.35 15.62 -2.54
CA PRO A 48 8.45 16.38 -3.38
C PRO A 48 7.17 16.78 -2.65
N LEU A 49 6.47 17.79 -3.19
CA LEU A 49 5.16 18.17 -2.68
C LEU A 49 4.15 17.03 -2.87
N PRO A 50 3.20 16.81 -1.95
CA PRO A 50 2.22 15.73 -2.07
C PRO A 50 1.43 15.74 -3.39
N SER A 51 1.16 16.92 -3.97
CA SER A 51 0.50 17.04 -5.27
C SER A 51 1.34 16.51 -6.44
N GLN A 52 2.66 16.65 -6.37
CA GLN A 52 3.56 16.02 -7.33
C GLN A 52 3.56 14.50 -7.13
N VAL A 53 3.58 14.05 -5.88
CA VAL A 53 3.53 12.62 -5.55
C VAL A 53 2.24 11.97 -6.07
N ALA A 54 1.09 12.66 -5.99
CA ALA A 54 -0.16 12.18 -6.58
C ALA A 54 -0.06 11.94 -8.09
N VAL A 55 0.60 12.85 -8.82
CA VAL A 55 0.88 12.68 -10.25
C VAL A 55 1.80 11.49 -10.51
N LEU A 56 2.83 11.30 -9.67
CA LEU A 56 3.75 10.18 -9.77
C LEU A 56 3.01 8.85 -9.59
N ILE A 57 2.27 8.69 -8.49
CA ILE A 57 1.51 7.46 -8.18
C ILE A 57 0.54 7.09 -9.30
N LYS A 58 -0.16 8.09 -9.85
CA LYS A 58 -1.04 7.88 -11.00
C LYS A 58 -0.27 7.41 -12.24
N SER A 59 0.91 7.97 -12.50
CA SER A 59 1.75 7.55 -13.64
C SER A 59 2.30 6.13 -13.47
N LEU A 60 2.51 5.71 -12.23
CA LEU A 60 2.91 4.35 -11.87
C LEU A 60 1.79 3.32 -12.01
N ASN A 61 0.54 3.72 -12.20
CA ASN A 61 -0.60 2.79 -12.12
C ASN A 61 -0.71 2.07 -10.76
N VAL A 62 -0.28 2.73 -9.69
CA VAL A 62 -0.44 2.26 -8.31
C VAL A 62 -1.71 2.86 -7.75
N SER A 63 -2.57 2.03 -7.19
CA SER A 63 -3.88 2.44 -6.68
C SER A 63 -4.00 2.38 -5.17
N ARG A 64 -2.91 2.05 -4.45
CA ARG A 64 -2.92 1.87 -2.99
C ARG A 64 -1.68 2.49 -2.36
N ILE A 65 -1.87 3.31 -1.33
CA ILE A 65 -0.80 3.94 -0.54
C ILE A 65 -1.02 3.61 0.92
N LYS A 66 0.07 3.37 1.65
CA LYS A 66 0.10 3.33 3.11
C LYS A 66 0.90 4.51 3.64
N LEU A 67 0.27 5.31 4.49
CA LEU A 67 0.89 6.37 5.29
C LEU A 67 1.12 5.87 6.71
N TYR A 68 2.11 6.47 7.39
CA TYR A 68 2.42 6.21 8.79
C TYR A 68 1.71 7.17 9.75
N ASP A 69 1.01 8.16 9.20
CA ASP A 69 0.18 9.13 9.89
C ASP A 69 -1.13 9.38 9.12
N ALA A 70 -1.82 10.46 9.46
CA ALA A 70 -2.98 10.97 8.74
C ALA A 70 -2.72 12.40 8.23
N ASP A 71 -1.61 12.63 7.51
CA ASP A 71 -1.23 13.96 7.01
C ASP A 71 -2.34 14.56 6.11
N PRO A 72 -2.99 15.66 6.54
CA PRO A 72 -4.07 16.27 5.79
C PRO A 72 -3.61 16.84 4.44
N ASN A 73 -2.34 17.25 4.32
CA ASN A 73 -1.82 17.78 3.06
C ASN A 73 -1.72 16.68 2.00
N VAL A 74 -1.35 15.46 2.41
CA VAL A 74 -1.32 14.30 1.54
C VAL A 74 -2.75 13.90 1.16
N LEU A 75 -3.64 13.74 2.15
CA LEU A 75 -5.02 13.33 1.90
C LEU A 75 -5.75 14.30 0.94
N VAL A 76 -5.55 15.62 1.09
CA VAL A 76 -6.11 16.62 0.17
C VAL A 76 -5.47 16.55 -1.22
N ALA A 77 -4.15 16.36 -1.31
CA ALA A 77 -3.46 16.29 -2.60
C ALA A 77 -3.91 15.09 -3.46
N PHE A 78 -4.44 14.05 -2.84
CA PHE A 78 -4.98 12.86 -3.49
C PHE A 78 -6.51 12.83 -3.63
N SER A 79 -7.19 13.95 -3.34
CA SER A 79 -8.62 14.12 -3.57
C SER A 79 -9.01 13.76 -5.01
N GLU A 80 -10.08 12.98 -5.16
CA GLU A 80 -10.65 12.53 -6.45
C GLU A 80 -9.71 11.69 -7.33
N THR A 81 -8.60 11.17 -6.78
CA THR A 81 -7.66 10.32 -7.53
C THR A 81 -8.07 8.85 -7.61
N ASN A 82 -9.04 8.41 -6.80
CA ASN A 82 -9.41 7.01 -6.54
C ASN A 82 -8.30 6.12 -5.96
N VAL A 83 -7.18 6.70 -5.52
CA VAL A 83 -6.14 5.97 -4.77
C VAL A 83 -6.67 5.63 -3.38
N GLU A 84 -6.56 4.36 -3.01
CA GLU A 84 -6.92 3.86 -1.67
C GLU A 84 -5.81 4.17 -0.67
N PHE A 85 -6.19 4.65 0.51
CA PHE A 85 -5.28 4.95 1.61
C PHE A 85 -5.47 3.97 2.76
N VAL A 86 -4.35 3.46 3.24
CA VAL A 86 -4.16 3.04 4.63
C VAL A 86 -3.49 4.20 5.34
N ILE A 87 -4.06 4.68 6.44
CA ILE A 87 -3.48 5.75 7.24
C ILE A 87 -3.01 5.22 8.60
N GLY A 88 -1.99 5.85 9.15
CA GLY A 88 -1.40 5.46 10.42
C GLY A 88 -1.96 6.24 11.60
N LEU A 89 -2.21 5.54 12.70
CA LEU A 89 -2.34 6.12 14.03
C LEU A 89 -1.11 5.69 14.82
N GLY A 90 -0.19 6.63 15.02
CA GLY A 90 1.12 6.37 15.62
C GLY A 90 1.08 5.77 17.03
N ASN A 91 2.16 5.11 17.42
CA ASN A 91 2.30 4.45 18.73
C ASN A 91 2.06 5.41 19.90
N GLU A 92 2.47 6.67 19.76
CA GLU A 92 2.30 7.76 20.72
C GLU A 92 0.83 8.08 21.06
N TYR A 93 -0.12 7.65 20.23
CA TYR A 93 -1.54 7.87 20.44
C TYR A 93 -2.23 6.72 21.17
N LEU A 94 -1.62 5.53 21.29
CA LEU A 94 -2.30 4.32 21.77
C LEU A 94 -2.94 4.49 23.15
N GLU A 95 -2.24 5.10 24.11
CA GLU A 95 -2.80 5.35 25.45
C GLU A 95 -4.05 6.23 25.38
N ASN A 96 -3.99 7.31 24.60
CA ASN A 96 -5.12 8.22 24.42
C ASN A 96 -6.30 7.55 23.71
N MET A 97 -6.03 6.66 22.76
CA MET A 97 -7.07 5.98 22.00
C MET A 97 -7.84 4.97 22.85
N THR A 98 -7.33 4.50 23.99
CA THR A 98 -8.13 3.69 24.93
C THR A 98 -9.39 4.41 25.46
N ASN A 99 -9.48 5.73 25.29
CA ASN A 99 -10.67 6.52 25.62
C ASN A 99 -11.59 6.71 24.39
N PRO A 100 -12.85 6.22 24.44
CA PRO A 100 -13.79 6.30 23.31
C PRO A 100 -14.01 7.72 22.77
N SER A 101 -14.09 8.73 23.64
CA SER A 101 -14.31 10.12 23.21
C SER A 101 -13.10 10.70 22.48
N LYS A 102 -11.88 10.31 22.89
CA LYS A 102 -10.64 10.69 22.18
C LYS A 102 -10.53 10.00 20.83
N ALA A 103 -10.86 8.70 20.76
CA ALA A 103 -10.91 7.95 19.51
C ALA A 103 -11.92 8.57 18.52
N GLN A 104 -13.13 8.86 18.96
CA GLN A 104 -14.14 9.52 18.13
C GLN A 104 -13.69 10.90 17.65
N THR A 105 -13.08 11.70 18.53
CA THR A 105 -12.51 13.01 18.16
C THR A 105 -11.42 12.86 17.09
N TRP A 106 -10.55 11.87 17.22
CA TRP A 106 -9.49 11.61 16.25
C TRP A 106 -10.07 11.29 14.87
N ILE A 107 -11.10 10.42 14.78
CA ILE A 107 -11.76 10.08 13.50
C ILE A 107 -12.42 11.30 12.87
N GLN A 108 -13.10 12.11 13.67
CA GLN A 108 -13.75 13.34 13.19
C GLN A 108 -12.75 14.39 12.68
N GLN A 109 -11.52 14.39 13.20
CA GLN A 109 -10.48 15.34 12.81
C GLN A 109 -9.63 14.85 11.63
N HIS A 110 -9.31 13.56 11.58
CA HIS A 110 -8.30 13.01 10.67
C HIS A 110 -8.87 12.15 9.54
N VAL A 111 -10.12 11.70 9.63
CA VAL A 111 -10.74 10.83 8.62
C VAL A 111 -11.95 11.50 7.98
N GLN A 112 -12.94 11.87 8.79
CA GLN A 112 -14.23 12.37 8.32
C GLN A 112 -14.14 13.58 7.35
N PRO A 113 -13.21 14.55 7.52
CA PRO A 113 -13.10 15.69 6.61
C PRO A 113 -12.68 15.31 5.18
N TYR A 114 -12.01 14.18 5.00
CA TYR A 114 -11.43 13.74 3.72
C TYR A 114 -12.23 12.62 3.07
N PHE A 115 -13.06 11.93 3.85
CA PHE A 115 -13.72 10.68 3.47
C PHE A 115 -14.53 10.74 2.16
N SER A 116 -15.16 11.88 1.85
CA SER A 116 -15.98 12.03 0.63
C SER A 116 -15.18 12.20 -0.65
N GLN A 117 -13.89 12.54 -0.55
CA GLN A 117 -13.04 12.88 -1.70
C GLN A 117 -11.81 11.98 -1.82
N THR A 118 -11.31 11.47 -0.69
CA THR A 118 -10.11 10.64 -0.60
C THR A 118 -10.51 9.30 -0.02
N LYS A 119 -10.17 8.22 -0.74
CA LYS A 119 -10.61 6.86 -0.43
C LYS A 119 -9.77 6.26 0.70
N ILE A 120 -10.02 6.68 1.93
CA ILE A 120 -9.44 6.08 3.12
C ILE A 120 -10.16 4.75 3.36
N THR A 121 -9.42 3.64 3.36
CA THR A 121 -9.98 2.27 3.45
C THR A 121 -9.58 1.54 4.72
N CYS A 122 -8.52 2.01 5.39
CA CYS A 122 -8.01 1.33 6.58
C CYS A 122 -7.24 2.29 7.48
N ILE A 123 -7.32 2.05 8.79
CA ILE A 123 -6.49 2.67 9.81
C ILE A 123 -5.60 1.59 10.43
N THR A 124 -4.28 1.76 10.36
CA THR A 124 -3.33 0.96 11.14
C THR A 124 -3.10 1.62 12.49
N VAL A 125 -3.59 1.00 13.55
CA VAL A 125 -3.43 1.44 14.94
C VAL A 125 -2.13 0.88 15.48
N GLY A 126 -1.13 1.75 15.61
CA GLY A 126 0.24 1.38 15.95
C GLY A 126 1.01 0.70 14.80
N ASN A 127 2.32 0.66 14.96
CA ASN A 127 3.26 -0.02 14.08
C ASN A 127 4.36 -0.69 14.91
N GLU A 128 4.52 -2.00 14.72
CA GLU A 128 5.52 -2.86 15.39
C GLU A 128 5.55 -2.73 16.93
N VAL A 129 4.39 -2.52 17.57
CA VAL A 129 4.27 -2.29 19.02
C VAL A 129 4.99 -3.35 19.86
N PHE A 130 4.88 -4.62 19.45
CA PHE A 130 5.49 -5.77 20.13
C PHE A 130 7.00 -5.95 19.87
N ASN A 131 7.62 -5.08 19.06
CA ASN A 131 9.07 -4.99 18.89
C ASN A 131 9.72 -4.06 19.94
N SER A 132 8.91 -3.38 20.76
CA SER A 132 9.38 -2.57 21.89
C SER A 132 9.43 -3.39 23.19
N ASN A 133 10.05 -2.84 24.24
CA ASN A 133 9.96 -3.38 25.61
C ASN A 133 8.93 -2.62 26.46
N ASP A 134 8.07 -1.81 25.84
CA ASP A 134 7.08 -0.99 26.55
C ASP A 134 5.80 -1.79 26.78
N THR A 135 5.69 -2.42 27.95
CA THR A 135 4.51 -3.21 28.33
C THR A 135 3.22 -2.38 28.33
N GLN A 136 3.29 -1.08 28.65
CA GLN A 136 2.10 -0.23 28.65
C GLN A 136 1.60 -0.02 27.22
N LEU A 137 2.52 0.18 26.27
CA LEU A 137 2.19 0.28 24.86
C LEU A 137 1.54 -1.01 24.33
N MET A 138 2.06 -2.18 24.72
CA MET A 138 1.48 -3.48 24.38
C MET A 138 0.06 -3.66 24.95
N LEU A 139 -0.14 -3.28 26.22
CA LEU A 139 -1.45 -3.34 26.89
C LEU A 139 -2.48 -2.39 26.26
N ASN A 140 -2.04 -1.27 25.71
CA ASN A 140 -2.91 -0.26 25.12
C ASN A 140 -3.37 -0.61 23.68
N LEU A 141 -2.66 -1.49 22.97
CA LEU A 141 -2.89 -1.74 21.55
C LEU A 141 -4.31 -2.24 21.25
N LEU A 142 -4.73 -3.36 21.85
CA LEU A 142 -6.06 -3.92 21.59
C LEU A 142 -7.19 -2.96 22.03
N PRO A 143 -7.18 -2.38 23.25
CA PRO A 143 -8.19 -1.39 23.63
C PRO A 143 -8.24 -0.20 22.66
N ALA A 144 -7.11 0.30 22.19
CA ALA A 144 -7.07 1.38 21.19
C ALA A 144 -7.68 0.96 19.85
N MET A 145 -7.42 -0.27 19.39
CA MET A 145 -8.04 -0.80 18.17
C MET A 145 -9.56 -0.91 18.31
N GLN A 146 -10.03 -1.41 19.45
CA GLN A 146 -11.46 -1.58 19.74
C GLN A 146 -12.18 -0.23 19.75
N THR A 147 -11.67 0.76 20.48
CA THR A 147 -12.30 2.08 20.56
C THR A 147 -12.26 2.85 19.23
N VAL A 148 -11.21 2.69 18.43
CA VAL A 148 -11.12 3.26 17.08
C VAL A 148 -12.14 2.61 16.16
N HIS A 149 -12.31 1.29 16.22
CA HIS A 149 -13.35 0.58 15.48
C HIS A 149 -14.75 1.02 15.92
N ASP A 150 -15.03 1.06 17.22
CA ASP A 150 -16.32 1.51 17.76
C ASP A 150 -16.62 2.96 17.37
N ALA A 151 -15.61 3.83 17.31
CA ALA A 151 -15.76 5.20 16.82
C ALA A 151 -16.17 5.24 15.34
N LEU A 152 -15.59 4.39 14.48
CA LEU A 152 -16.01 4.25 13.09
C LEU A 152 -17.46 3.76 12.98
N VAL A 153 -17.84 2.75 13.77
CA VAL A 153 -19.22 2.23 13.83
C VAL A 153 -20.20 3.34 14.25
N ASN A 154 -19.88 4.08 15.32
CA ASN A 154 -20.71 5.17 15.81
C ASN A 154 -20.89 6.32 14.80
N LEU A 155 -19.92 6.50 13.90
CA LEU A 155 -19.96 7.50 12.84
C LEU A 155 -20.50 6.94 11.50
N GLY A 156 -20.81 5.63 11.43
CA GLY A 156 -21.29 4.96 10.23
C GLY A 156 -20.24 4.81 9.13
N LEU A 157 -18.96 4.72 9.49
CA LEU A 157 -17.81 4.63 8.58
C LEU A 157 -17.20 3.23 8.50
N ASP A 158 -17.62 2.30 9.37
CA ASP A 158 -17.06 0.95 9.53
C ASP A 158 -17.25 0.03 8.32
N GLN A 159 -18.19 0.36 7.42
CA GLN A 159 -18.42 -0.39 6.18
C GLN A 159 -17.37 -0.09 5.10
N GLU A 160 -16.67 1.04 5.21
CA GLU A 160 -15.67 1.49 4.22
C GLU A 160 -14.26 1.58 4.80
N VAL A 161 -14.13 1.84 6.11
CA VAL A 161 -12.86 1.98 6.81
C VAL A 161 -12.69 0.83 7.80
N THR A 162 -11.69 -0.01 7.57
CA THR A 162 -11.33 -1.09 8.50
C THR A 162 -10.27 -0.67 9.52
N VAL A 163 -10.15 -1.41 10.63
CA VAL A 163 -9.07 -1.24 11.62
C VAL A 163 -8.19 -2.47 11.65
N THR A 164 -6.88 -2.26 11.66
CA THR A 164 -5.87 -3.31 11.85
C THR A 164 -4.65 -2.74 12.56
N THR A 165 -3.60 -3.53 12.73
CA THR A 165 -2.30 -3.11 13.24
C THR A 165 -1.20 -3.84 12.47
N ALA A 166 -0.03 -3.22 12.35
CA ALA A 166 1.12 -3.78 11.66
C ALA A 166 2.13 -4.33 12.66
N HIS A 167 2.57 -5.57 12.44
CA HIS A 167 3.52 -6.24 13.31
C HIS A 167 4.88 -6.43 12.64
N SER A 168 5.95 -6.41 13.43
CA SER A 168 7.27 -6.85 12.97
C SER A 168 7.27 -8.37 12.80
N PHE A 169 8.01 -8.92 11.82
CA PHE A 169 8.23 -10.36 11.72
C PHE A 169 8.86 -10.98 12.99
N ASN A 170 9.55 -10.16 13.80
CA ASN A 170 10.22 -10.56 15.04
C ASN A 170 9.26 -10.98 16.19
N ILE A 171 7.94 -10.91 15.98
CA ILE A 171 6.97 -11.45 16.95
C ILE A 171 6.88 -12.98 16.90
N LEU A 172 7.49 -13.64 15.90
CA LEU A 172 7.60 -15.09 15.82
C LEU A 172 8.79 -15.60 16.65
N SER A 173 8.57 -16.66 17.42
CA SER A 173 9.64 -17.43 18.08
C SER A 173 10.25 -18.47 17.16
N ASN A 174 9.43 -19.02 16.25
CA ASN A 174 9.85 -19.96 15.24
C ASN A 174 9.23 -19.59 13.90
N SER A 175 10.01 -19.71 12.83
CA SER A 175 9.56 -19.52 11.44
C SER A 175 10.15 -20.54 10.48
N TYR A 176 10.97 -21.48 10.96
CA TYR A 176 11.57 -22.54 10.16
C TYR A 176 11.44 -23.92 10.84
N PRO A 177 10.89 -24.93 10.14
CA PRO A 177 10.25 -24.82 8.83
C PRO A 177 8.94 -24.01 8.90
N PRO A 178 8.45 -23.44 7.77
CA PRO A 178 7.28 -22.55 7.78
C PRO A 178 6.04 -23.12 8.48
N SER A 179 5.75 -24.41 8.30
CA SER A 179 4.63 -25.10 8.96
C SER A 179 4.71 -25.15 10.49
N SER A 180 5.89 -24.92 11.06
CA SER A 180 6.12 -24.83 12.49
C SER A 180 6.15 -23.39 13.01
N GLY A 181 5.75 -22.42 12.18
CA GLY A 181 5.68 -21.02 12.54
C GLY A 181 4.87 -20.80 13.82
N ALA A 182 5.42 -20.09 14.80
CA ALA A 182 4.81 -19.87 16.10
C ALA A 182 5.14 -18.47 16.62
N PHE A 183 4.18 -17.82 17.27
CA PHE A 183 4.43 -16.55 17.96
C PHE A 183 5.31 -16.76 19.20
N ARG A 184 5.95 -15.69 19.68
CA ARG A 184 6.67 -15.73 20.95
C ARG A 184 5.69 -15.94 22.11
N GLU A 185 6.07 -16.82 23.04
CA GLU A 185 5.23 -17.20 24.18
C GLU A 185 4.94 -16.01 25.10
N ASP A 186 5.91 -15.11 25.30
CA ASP A 186 5.74 -13.91 26.12
C ASP A 186 4.74 -12.91 25.53
N LEU A 187 4.52 -12.96 24.21
CA LEU A 187 3.55 -12.14 23.50
C LEU A 187 2.17 -12.79 23.36
N ALA A 188 2.03 -14.10 23.65
CA ALA A 188 0.81 -14.86 23.40
C ALA A 188 -0.42 -14.24 24.10
N GLN A 189 -0.24 -13.71 25.31
CA GLN A 189 -1.29 -13.03 26.08
C GLN A 189 -1.86 -11.78 25.39
N TYR A 190 -1.07 -11.13 24.53
CA TYR A 190 -1.49 -9.94 23.77
C TYR A 190 -1.99 -10.32 22.37
N ILE A 191 -1.34 -11.30 21.74
CA ILE A 191 -1.66 -11.71 20.37
C ILE A 191 -2.98 -12.49 20.30
N GLN A 192 -3.27 -13.41 21.25
CA GLN A 192 -4.51 -14.18 21.23
C GLN A 192 -5.75 -13.28 21.13
N PRO A 193 -5.97 -12.32 22.04
CA PRO A 193 -7.16 -11.48 21.97
C PRO A 193 -7.14 -10.50 20.77
N LEU A 194 -5.96 -10.17 20.22
CA LEU A 194 -5.87 -9.44 18.95
C LEU A 194 -6.36 -10.27 17.77
N LEU A 195 -5.98 -11.55 17.69
CA LEU A 195 -6.47 -12.46 16.66
C LEU A 195 -7.99 -12.66 16.78
N ASP A 196 -8.50 -12.84 18.01
CA ASP A 196 -9.94 -12.94 18.27
C ASP A 196 -10.67 -11.68 17.77
N PHE A 197 -10.09 -10.50 17.97
CA PHE A 197 -10.64 -9.24 17.46
C PHE A 197 -10.58 -9.16 15.93
N HIS A 198 -9.45 -9.51 15.29
CA HIS A 198 -9.34 -9.57 13.82
C HIS A 198 -10.40 -10.48 13.20
N ALA A 199 -10.64 -11.66 13.78
CA ALA A 199 -11.68 -12.58 13.35
C ALA A 199 -13.08 -11.95 13.52
N GLN A 200 -13.34 -11.32 14.67
CA GLN A 200 -14.62 -10.66 14.96
C GLN A 200 -14.98 -9.56 13.95
N ILE A 201 -14.01 -8.72 13.56
CA ILE A 201 -14.23 -7.61 12.64
C ILE A 201 -13.86 -7.93 11.18
N ASN A 202 -13.48 -9.19 10.89
CA ASN A 202 -13.08 -9.69 9.58
C ASN A 202 -11.99 -8.82 8.91
N THR A 203 -10.92 -8.52 9.65
CA THR A 203 -9.78 -7.73 9.14
C THR A 203 -8.51 -8.56 9.01
N PRO A 204 -7.62 -8.21 8.07
CA PRO A 204 -6.37 -8.92 7.90
C PRO A 204 -5.40 -8.63 9.05
N PHE A 205 -4.54 -9.61 9.31
CA PHE A 205 -3.34 -9.47 10.13
C PHE A 205 -2.20 -8.91 9.26
N LEU A 206 -1.68 -7.73 9.60
CA LEU A 206 -0.59 -7.13 8.84
C LEU A 206 0.77 -7.47 9.44
N ILE A 207 1.71 -7.87 8.59
CA ILE A 207 3.09 -8.20 8.98
C ILE A 207 4.09 -7.47 8.08
N ASN A 208 5.10 -6.87 8.70
CA ASN A 208 6.28 -6.30 8.04
C ASN A 208 7.31 -7.42 7.90
N ALA A 209 7.58 -7.86 6.67
CA ALA A 209 8.43 -9.02 6.39
C ALA A 209 9.53 -8.68 5.39
N TYR A 210 10.78 -8.85 5.80
CA TYR A 210 11.94 -8.44 5.02
C TYR A 210 12.96 -9.59 4.94
N PRO A 211 13.00 -10.34 3.83
CA PRO A 211 14.07 -11.31 3.56
C PRO A 211 15.49 -10.72 3.64
N PHE A 212 15.62 -9.41 3.39
CA PHE A 212 16.87 -8.67 3.53
C PHE A 212 17.52 -8.88 4.90
N PHE A 213 16.78 -8.75 6.01
CA PHE A 213 17.38 -8.85 7.34
C PHE A 213 17.94 -10.25 7.61
N THR A 214 17.21 -11.30 7.20
CA THR A 214 17.67 -12.68 7.35
C THR A 214 18.95 -12.95 6.53
N TYR A 215 19.04 -12.41 5.31
CA TYR A 215 20.26 -12.51 4.50
C TYR A 215 21.41 -11.70 5.08
N LYS A 216 21.16 -10.45 5.49
CA LYS A 216 22.15 -9.56 6.11
C LYS A 216 22.82 -10.21 7.31
N ASP A 217 22.03 -10.87 8.16
CA ASP A 217 22.54 -11.48 9.39
C ASP A 217 23.27 -12.80 9.15
N ASN A 218 22.97 -13.51 8.06
CA ASN A 218 23.53 -14.85 7.79
C ASN A 218 23.84 -15.08 6.28
N PRO A 219 24.69 -14.25 5.65
CA PRO A 219 24.89 -14.27 4.19
C PRO A 219 25.58 -15.55 3.70
N ASP A 220 26.34 -16.23 4.56
CA ASP A 220 27.03 -17.49 4.24
C ASP A 220 26.09 -18.71 4.29
N VAL A 221 24.95 -18.57 4.96
CA VAL A 221 23.97 -19.67 5.17
C VAL A 221 22.75 -19.48 4.27
N VAL A 222 22.29 -18.24 4.11
CA VAL A 222 21.08 -17.90 3.37
C VAL A 222 21.43 -17.62 1.91
N PRO A 223 21.01 -18.45 0.94
CA PRO A 223 21.36 -18.22 -0.45
C PRO A 223 20.75 -16.91 -0.98
N LEU A 224 21.58 -16.03 -1.54
CA LEU A 224 21.13 -14.75 -2.09
C LEU A 224 19.98 -14.92 -3.11
N ASN A 225 20.07 -15.93 -3.99
CA ASN A 225 19.02 -16.17 -4.98
C ASN A 225 17.66 -16.52 -4.35
N TYR A 226 17.65 -17.16 -3.17
CA TYR A 226 16.42 -17.53 -2.45
C TYR A 226 15.69 -16.31 -1.89
N VAL A 227 16.44 -15.29 -1.46
CA VAL A 227 15.85 -14.05 -0.92
C VAL A 227 15.55 -13.01 -1.99
N LEU A 228 16.06 -13.16 -3.22
CA LEU A 228 15.83 -12.26 -4.36
C LEU A 228 14.83 -12.79 -5.40
N PHE A 229 14.10 -13.87 -5.09
CA PHE A 229 13.18 -14.56 -6.03
C PHE A 229 13.86 -15.02 -7.33
N GLN A 230 15.17 -15.29 -7.30
CA GLN A 230 15.94 -15.78 -8.43
C GLN A 230 15.91 -17.31 -8.48
N PRO A 231 16.20 -17.94 -9.63
CA PRO A 231 16.30 -19.40 -9.72
C PRO A 231 17.27 -19.98 -8.67
N ASN A 232 16.77 -20.91 -7.87
CA ASN A 232 17.50 -21.58 -6.79
C ASN A 232 16.86 -22.94 -6.49
N GLN A 233 17.45 -23.74 -5.59
CA GLN A 233 16.93 -25.07 -5.23
C GLN A 233 15.68 -25.01 -4.32
N GLY A 234 15.42 -23.85 -3.71
CA GLY A 234 14.36 -23.66 -2.71
C GLY A 234 14.63 -24.44 -1.43
N THR A 235 13.59 -24.50 -0.60
CA THR A 235 13.56 -25.32 0.61
C THR A 235 12.28 -26.14 0.62
N VAL A 236 12.34 -27.37 1.13
CA VAL A 236 11.16 -28.22 1.32
C VAL A 236 10.84 -28.26 2.80
N ASP A 237 9.63 -27.87 3.15
CA ASP A 237 9.12 -28.00 4.50
C ASP A 237 8.92 -29.50 4.83
N PRO A 238 9.61 -30.04 5.85
CA PRO A 238 9.62 -31.47 6.14
C PRO A 238 8.29 -32.00 6.71
N ASN A 239 7.43 -31.14 7.24
CA ASN A 239 6.16 -31.55 7.84
C ASN A 239 5.03 -31.57 6.82
N THR A 240 5.10 -30.70 5.80
CA THR A 240 4.03 -30.50 4.81
C THR A 240 4.41 -30.91 3.39
N ASN A 241 5.71 -31.12 3.13
CA ASN A 241 6.30 -31.32 1.80
C ASN A 241 6.07 -30.14 0.83
N LEU A 242 5.69 -28.97 1.35
CA LEU A 242 5.56 -27.76 0.53
C LEU A 242 6.96 -27.25 0.15
N HIS A 243 7.13 -26.96 -1.14
CA HIS A 243 8.36 -26.38 -1.67
C HIS A 243 8.24 -24.86 -1.71
N TYR A 244 9.21 -24.19 -1.12
CA TYR A 244 9.35 -22.74 -1.12
C TYR A 244 10.54 -22.37 -1.99
N ASP A 245 10.30 -21.71 -3.12
CA ASP A 245 11.33 -21.21 -4.02
C ASP A 245 11.86 -19.82 -3.61
N ASN A 246 11.24 -19.18 -2.61
CA ASN A 246 11.64 -17.89 -2.10
C ASN A 246 11.30 -17.71 -0.61
N MET A 247 12.07 -16.85 0.06
CA MET A 247 11.94 -16.63 1.50
C MET A 247 10.67 -15.88 1.91
N LEU A 248 10.20 -14.90 1.13
CA LEU A 248 9.01 -14.11 1.51
C LEU A 248 7.77 -15.02 1.64
N TYR A 249 7.62 -16.00 0.75
CA TYR A 249 6.50 -16.94 0.80
C TYR A 249 6.61 -17.87 2.01
N ALA A 250 7.83 -18.30 2.34
CA ALA A 250 8.10 -19.06 3.57
C ALA A 250 7.76 -18.23 4.82
N GLN A 251 8.10 -16.95 4.84
CA GLN A 251 7.76 -16.03 5.94
C GLN A 251 6.25 -15.85 6.09
N ILE A 252 5.52 -15.60 5.00
CA ILE A 252 4.05 -15.48 5.02
C ILE A 252 3.39 -16.76 5.55
N ASP A 253 3.83 -17.93 5.08
CA ASP A 253 3.25 -19.20 5.52
C ASP A 253 3.62 -19.55 6.96
N ALA A 254 4.77 -19.10 7.47
CA ALA A 254 5.09 -19.15 8.89
C ALA A 254 4.12 -18.32 9.76
N VAL A 255 3.70 -17.14 9.29
CA VAL A 255 2.70 -16.33 10.00
C VAL A 255 1.33 -17.03 9.97
N TYR A 256 0.92 -17.56 8.82
CA TYR A 256 -0.32 -18.36 8.75
C TYR A 256 -0.29 -19.58 9.69
N ALA A 257 0.85 -20.27 9.77
CA ALA A 257 1.02 -21.39 10.70
C ALA A 257 0.91 -20.93 12.16
N ALA A 258 1.51 -19.79 12.52
CA ALA A 258 1.46 -19.24 13.86
C ALA A 258 0.03 -18.85 14.29
N ILE A 259 -0.71 -18.18 13.40
CA ILE A 259 -2.12 -17.82 13.60
C ILE A 259 -2.98 -19.08 13.76
N LYS A 260 -2.74 -20.10 12.92
CA LYS A 260 -3.44 -21.39 13.00
C LYS A 260 -3.18 -22.13 14.31
N GLN A 261 -1.96 -22.06 14.85
CA GLN A 261 -1.65 -22.64 16.17
C GLN A 261 -2.41 -21.95 17.32
N MET A 262 -2.81 -20.68 17.13
CA MET A 262 -3.64 -19.93 18.07
C MET A 262 -5.16 -20.09 17.82
N GLY A 263 -5.54 -21.05 16.97
CA GLY A 263 -6.95 -21.44 16.77
C GLY A 263 -7.67 -20.71 15.63
N HIS A 264 -6.96 -19.92 14.83
CA HIS A 264 -7.55 -19.11 13.75
C HIS A 264 -7.10 -19.58 12.37
N ASP A 265 -8.04 -19.92 11.48
CA ASP A 265 -7.76 -20.28 10.08
C ASP A 265 -8.47 -19.38 9.05
N ASP A 266 -9.25 -18.44 9.56
CA ASP A 266 -10.12 -17.47 8.90
C ASP A 266 -9.46 -16.10 8.68
N ILE A 267 -8.38 -15.80 9.41
CA ILE A 267 -7.65 -14.52 9.32
C ILE A 267 -6.69 -14.54 8.12
N GLN A 268 -6.82 -13.54 7.24
CA GLN A 268 -5.88 -13.33 6.13
C GLN A 268 -4.60 -12.63 6.61
N VAL A 269 -3.46 -13.02 6.07
CA VAL A 269 -2.18 -12.33 6.28
C VAL A 269 -1.93 -11.41 5.08
N ARG A 270 -1.54 -10.17 5.35
CA ARG A 270 -1.07 -9.23 4.31
C ARG A 270 0.25 -8.61 4.73
N ILE A 271 1.08 -8.29 3.75
CA ILE A 271 2.38 -7.67 4.01
C ILE A 271 2.21 -6.15 4.05
N SER A 272 2.29 -5.55 5.23
CA SER A 272 2.24 -4.09 5.37
C SER A 272 3.53 -3.41 4.92
N GLU A 273 4.64 -4.13 4.91
CA GLU A 273 5.93 -3.64 4.45
C GLU A 273 6.84 -4.77 4.00
N THR A 274 7.46 -4.58 2.84
CA THR A 274 8.60 -5.37 2.40
C THR A 274 9.40 -4.60 1.36
N GLY A 275 10.72 -4.76 1.35
CA GLY A 275 11.61 -4.04 0.46
C GLY A 275 13.04 -4.50 0.61
N TRP A 276 13.94 -3.84 -0.12
CA TRP A 276 15.37 -4.12 -0.07
C TRP A 276 16.15 -2.82 -0.26
N PRO A 277 17.11 -2.50 0.62
CA PRO A 277 17.83 -1.23 0.56
C PRO A 277 18.86 -1.22 -0.56
N SER A 278 18.98 -0.10 -1.27
CA SER A 278 19.95 0.08 -2.36
C SER A 278 21.35 0.43 -1.89
N ASN A 279 21.52 0.73 -0.61
CA ASN A 279 22.80 1.08 0.00
C ASN A 279 22.71 0.85 1.51
N GLY A 280 23.82 0.59 2.18
CA GLY A 280 23.86 0.32 3.62
C GLY A 280 25.24 0.56 4.22
N ASP A 281 25.35 0.38 5.52
CA ASP A 281 26.65 0.34 6.20
C ASP A 281 27.48 -0.88 5.72
N PRO A 282 28.81 -0.91 5.92
CA PRO A 282 29.67 -2.02 5.47
C PRO A 282 29.21 -3.41 5.92
N GLU A 283 28.56 -3.49 7.08
CA GLU A 283 28.05 -4.71 7.70
C GLU A 283 26.66 -5.11 7.17
N GLU A 284 26.00 -4.24 6.39
CA GLU A 284 24.69 -4.48 5.81
C GLU A 284 24.80 -5.22 4.47
N VAL A 285 25.40 -6.41 4.53
CA VAL A 285 25.70 -7.23 3.36
C VAL A 285 24.45 -7.45 2.52
N GLY A 286 24.59 -7.18 1.22
CA GLY A 286 23.50 -7.31 0.24
C GLY A 286 22.76 -6.01 -0.05
N ALA A 287 22.93 -4.93 0.73
CA ALA A 287 22.36 -3.62 0.45
C ALA A 287 23.04 -2.96 -0.75
N THR A 288 22.54 -3.22 -1.96
CA THR A 288 23.09 -2.72 -3.22
C THR A 288 21.96 -2.36 -4.18
N PRO A 289 22.16 -1.43 -5.13
CA PRO A 289 21.12 -1.08 -6.10
C PRO A 289 20.69 -2.28 -6.94
N GLN A 290 21.63 -3.17 -7.28
CA GLN A 290 21.35 -4.37 -8.08
C GLN A 290 20.45 -5.36 -7.33
N ASN A 291 20.71 -5.61 -6.05
CA ASN A 291 19.87 -6.50 -5.26
C ASN A 291 18.49 -5.88 -4.97
N ALA A 292 18.44 -4.57 -4.74
CA ALA A 292 17.17 -3.86 -4.57
C ALA A 292 16.30 -3.91 -5.84
N GLU A 293 16.92 -3.74 -7.01
CA GLU A 293 16.28 -3.92 -8.31
C GLU A 293 15.73 -5.34 -8.48
N LEU A 294 16.56 -6.36 -8.22
CA LEU A 294 16.16 -7.76 -8.34
C LEU A 294 15.01 -8.10 -7.39
N TYR A 295 15.12 -7.73 -6.11
CA TYR A 295 14.08 -8.00 -5.12
C TYR A 295 12.74 -7.40 -5.54
N ASN A 296 12.70 -6.08 -5.75
CA ASN A 296 11.46 -5.37 -6.02
C ASN A 296 10.90 -5.75 -7.40
N SER A 297 11.71 -5.83 -8.45
CA SER A 297 11.21 -6.20 -9.79
C SER A 297 10.66 -7.62 -9.85
N ASN A 298 11.30 -8.59 -9.17
CA ASN A 298 10.81 -9.96 -9.18
C ASN A 298 9.57 -10.13 -8.29
N LEU A 299 9.51 -9.44 -7.16
CA LEU A 299 8.31 -9.39 -6.32
C LEU A 299 7.09 -8.87 -7.12
N LEU A 300 7.26 -7.78 -7.87
CA LEU A 300 6.21 -7.24 -8.72
C LEU A 300 5.76 -8.23 -9.81
N LYS A 301 6.69 -8.93 -10.47
CA LYS A 301 6.34 -9.99 -11.43
C LYS A 301 5.49 -11.10 -10.80
N ARG A 302 5.78 -11.49 -9.56
CA ARG A 302 5.02 -12.51 -8.82
C ARG A 302 3.59 -12.03 -8.53
N ILE A 303 3.42 -10.74 -8.21
CA ILE A 303 2.12 -10.11 -7.97
C ILE A 303 1.30 -9.99 -9.26
N GLU A 304 1.93 -9.60 -10.37
CA GLU A 304 1.26 -9.55 -11.69
C GLU A 304 0.73 -10.93 -12.12
N GLN A 305 1.45 -11.99 -11.75
CA GLN A 305 1.04 -13.38 -11.96
C GLN A 305 -0.03 -13.86 -10.98
N LYS A 306 -0.45 -13.02 -10.02
CA LYS A 306 -1.41 -13.34 -8.96
C LYS A 306 -1.02 -14.59 -8.16
N GLN A 307 0.28 -14.80 -7.95
CA GLN A 307 0.76 -15.95 -7.20
C GLN A 307 0.38 -15.82 -5.72
N GLY A 308 -0.13 -16.92 -5.16
CA GLY A 308 -0.19 -17.15 -3.72
C GLY A 308 1.04 -17.89 -3.22
N THR A 309 1.08 -18.12 -1.91
CA THR A 309 2.13 -18.92 -1.27
C THR A 309 1.87 -20.41 -1.43
N PRO A 310 2.86 -21.29 -1.18
CA PRO A 310 2.65 -22.74 -1.22
C PRO A 310 1.52 -23.25 -0.32
N ALA A 311 1.33 -22.69 0.89
CA ALA A 311 0.25 -23.09 1.78
C ALA A 311 -1.10 -22.42 1.46
N LYS A 312 -1.10 -21.28 0.73
CA LYS A 312 -2.31 -20.56 0.30
C LYS A 312 -2.26 -20.21 -1.21
N PRO A 313 -2.19 -21.21 -2.12
CA PRO A 313 -1.94 -20.97 -3.54
C PRO A 313 -3.09 -20.24 -4.27
N SER A 314 -4.30 -20.29 -3.72
CA SER A 314 -5.49 -19.63 -4.28
C SER A 314 -5.69 -18.20 -3.78
N VAL A 315 -4.86 -17.73 -2.84
CA VAL A 315 -4.92 -16.38 -2.28
C VAL A 315 -3.69 -15.61 -2.78
N PRO A 316 -3.84 -14.71 -3.77
CA PRO A 316 -2.73 -13.88 -4.22
C PRO A 316 -2.13 -13.10 -3.06
N ILE A 317 -0.80 -12.96 -3.04
CA ILE A 317 -0.16 -12.13 -2.02
C ILE A 317 -0.63 -10.68 -2.14
N ASP A 318 -0.85 -10.04 -1.00
CA ASP A 318 -1.19 -8.63 -0.91
C ASP A 318 -0.11 -7.90 -0.11
N ILE A 319 0.54 -6.92 -0.74
CA ILE A 319 1.71 -6.26 -0.18
C ILE A 319 1.67 -4.73 -0.32
N TYR A 320 2.41 -4.08 0.56
CA TYR A 320 2.90 -2.71 0.38
C TYR A 320 4.43 -2.70 0.28
N VAL A 321 4.96 -2.23 -0.86
CA VAL A 321 6.40 -2.08 -1.07
C VAL A 321 6.92 -0.95 -0.20
N PHE A 322 7.99 -1.21 0.56
CA PHE A 322 8.71 -0.25 1.37
C PHE A 322 10.00 0.17 0.64
N ALA A 323 10.14 1.42 0.19
CA ALA A 323 9.19 2.53 0.24
C ALA A 323 9.23 3.40 -1.03
N LEU A 324 8.35 4.40 -1.12
CA LEU A 324 8.29 5.27 -2.31
C LEU A 324 9.59 6.07 -2.51
N PHE A 325 10.12 6.67 -1.43
CA PHE A 325 11.29 7.54 -1.48
C PHE A 325 12.38 7.08 -0.52
N ASN A 326 13.63 7.45 -0.82
CA ASN A 326 14.70 7.47 0.18
C ASN A 326 14.38 8.57 1.22
N GLU A 327 14.46 8.21 2.49
CA GLU A 327 14.04 9.06 3.60
C GLU A 327 15.26 9.47 4.45
N ASP A 328 15.79 10.68 4.22
CA ASP A 328 17.12 11.09 4.70
C ASP A 328 17.22 11.34 6.21
N LEU A 329 16.08 11.47 6.91
CA LEU A 329 16.02 11.67 8.36
C LEU A 329 15.73 10.38 9.13
N LYS A 330 15.59 9.23 8.47
CA LYS A 330 15.39 7.96 9.19
C LYS A 330 16.59 7.64 10.08
N PRO A 331 16.38 7.37 11.38
CA PRO A 331 17.45 6.98 12.30
C PRO A 331 17.95 5.57 12.00
N GLY A 332 19.05 5.17 12.64
CA GLY A 332 19.58 3.81 12.52
C GLY A 332 20.58 3.62 11.37
N PRO A 333 20.78 2.37 10.91
CA PRO A 333 21.81 2.02 9.92
C PRO A 333 21.67 2.72 8.57
N ALA A 334 22.77 2.73 7.81
CA ALA A 334 22.88 2.97 6.36
C ALA A 334 21.57 2.79 5.58
N SER A 335 21.09 1.56 5.65
CA SER A 335 19.97 1.03 4.88
C SER A 335 18.66 1.77 5.07
N GLU A 336 18.39 2.26 6.28
CA GLU A 336 17.12 2.90 6.62
C GLU A 336 16.83 4.12 5.73
N ARG A 337 17.87 4.80 5.23
CA ARG A 337 17.76 5.97 4.35
C ARG A 337 17.73 5.60 2.86
N ASN A 338 17.74 4.31 2.52
CA ASN A 338 18.00 3.82 1.17
C ASN A 338 17.03 2.72 0.67
N TYR A 339 15.81 2.66 1.22
CA TYR A 339 14.75 1.72 0.76
C TYR A 339 13.90 2.23 -0.41
N GLY A 340 14.08 3.49 -0.81
CA GLY A 340 13.25 4.15 -1.80
C GLY A 340 13.32 3.52 -3.19
N LEU A 341 12.17 3.43 -3.85
CA LEU A 341 12.09 3.24 -5.29
C LEU A 341 12.57 4.49 -6.05
N TYR A 342 12.41 5.67 -5.43
CA TYR A 342 12.79 6.97 -5.95
C TYR A 342 13.73 7.73 -5.01
N TYR A 343 14.64 8.50 -5.60
CA TYR A 343 15.26 9.60 -4.89
C TYR A 343 14.24 10.73 -4.66
N PRO A 344 14.44 11.59 -3.64
CA PRO A 344 13.55 12.73 -3.37
C PRO A 344 13.43 13.72 -4.54
N ASN A 345 14.40 13.74 -5.46
CA ASN A 345 14.34 14.54 -6.69
C ASN A 345 13.42 13.96 -7.79
N GLY A 346 12.75 12.83 -7.53
CA GLY A 346 11.85 12.15 -8.46
C GLY A 346 12.53 11.28 -9.53
N THR A 347 13.85 11.09 -9.45
CA THR A 347 14.56 10.11 -10.28
C THR A 347 14.46 8.70 -9.67
N PRO A 348 14.21 7.65 -10.47
CA PRO A 348 14.25 6.27 -9.97
C PRO A 348 15.64 5.91 -9.44
N VAL A 349 15.71 5.18 -8.32
CA VAL A 349 16.99 4.67 -7.78
C VAL A 349 17.51 3.51 -8.64
N TYR A 350 16.59 2.68 -9.12
CA TYR A 350 16.82 1.53 -10.00
C TYR A 350 15.55 1.24 -10.82
N ASN A 351 15.64 0.36 -11.82
CA ASN A 351 14.51 0.09 -12.71
C ASN A 351 13.72 -1.17 -12.31
N ILE A 352 12.51 -0.98 -11.76
CA ILE A 352 11.63 -2.12 -11.39
C ILE A 352 10.73 -2.64 -12.53
N GLY A 353 10.90 -2.14 -13.76
CA GLY A 353 10.31 -2.75 -14.96
C GLY A 353 8.83 -2.45 -15.24
N LEU A 354 8.19 -1.53 -14.50
CA LEU A 354 6.81 -1.09 -14.77
C LEU A 354 6.72 -0.42 -16.15
N LYS A 355 6.26 -1.16 -17.18
CA LYS A 355 6.23 -0.74 -18.60
C LYS A 355 7.62 -0.39 -19.18
N GLY A 356 8.66 -1.11 -18.77
CA GLY A 356 10.02 -1.00 -19.33
C GLY A 356 10.97 -0.12 -18.51
N TYR A 357 10.55 1.07 -18.07
CA TYR A 357 11.29 1.93 -17.13
C TYR A 357 10.33 2.68 -16.20
N LEU A 358 10.70 2.83 -14.91
CA LEU A 358 9.97 3.71 -14.00
C LEU A 358 9.91 5.14 -14.58
N PRO A 359 8.72 5.75 -14.71
CA PRO A 359 8.64 7.12 -15.20
C PRO A 359 9.41 8.04 -14.24
N GLN A 360 10.25 8.91 -14.80
CA GLN A 360 10.77 10.03 -14.03
C GLN A 360 9.60 10.89 -13.60
N MET A 361 9.61 11.37 -12.36
CA MET A 361 8.58 12.29 -11.88
C MET A 361 8.49 13.51 -12.82
N PRO A 362 7.30 13.92 -13.27
CA PRO A 362 7.14 15.16 -14.00
C PRO A 362 7.45 16.33 -13.06
N MET A 363 8.71 16.76 -13.01
CA MET A 363 9.08 17.98 -12.31
C MET A 363 8.50 19.14 -13.10
N ALA A 364 7.53 19.83 -12.52
CA ALA A 364 6.85 20.93 -13.19
C ALA A 364 7.87 22.00 -13.61
N ALA A 365 8.23 22.05 -14.90
CA ALA A 365 8.62 23.29 -15.52
C ALA A 365 7.40 24.22 -15.45
N LYS A 366 7.57 25.46 -14.98
CA LYS A 366 6.53 26.51 -15.07
C LYS A 366 5.99 26.51 -16.49
N SER A 367 4.81 25.95 -16.72
CA SER A 367 4.21 25.91 -18.04
C SER A 367 2.72 26.19 -17.95
N ASN A 368 2.35 27.29 -18.61
CA ASN A 368 0.99 27.72 -18.88
C ASN A 368 0.33 26.76 -19.87
N ILE A 369 0.08 25.51 -19.47
CA ILE A 369 -0.63 24.56 -20.31
C ILE A 369 -2.11 24.69 -19.97
N LEU A 370 -2.85 25.34 -20.87
CA LEU A 370 -4.31 25.32 -20.86
C LEU A 370 -4.76 23.85 -20.96
N PRO A 371 -5.67 23.39 -20.08
CA PRO A 371 -6.09 22.00 -20.07
C PRO A 371 -6.73 21.63 -21.41
N VAL A 372 -6.58 20.38 -21.84
CA VAL A 372 -7.13 19.84 -23.10
C VAL A 372 -8.63 20.13 -23.23
N ASN A 373 -9.37 20.19 -22.12
CA ASN A 373 -10.77 20.60 -22.08
C ASN A 373 -11.01 22.03 -22.59
N PHE A 374 -10.07 22.96 -22.41
CA PHE A 374 -10.15 24.31 -22.96
C PHE A 374 -10.02 24.31 -24.49
N PHE A 375 -9.14 23.48 -25.03
CA PHE A 375 -8.98 23.33 -26.48
C PHE A 375 -10.21 22.66 -27.11
N VAL A 376 -10.78 21.65 -26.45
CA VAL A 376 -12.03 21.00 -26.88
C VAL A 376 -13.19 22.00 -26.83
N CYS A 377 -13.32 22.81 -25.77
CA CYS A 377 -14.33 23.86 -25.69
C CYS A 377 -14.20 24.90 -26.80
N ILE A 378 -12.97 25.31 -27.15
CA ILE A 378 -12.74 26.24 -28.27
C ILE A 378 -13.17 25.62 -29.60
N VAL A 379 -12.77 24.37 -29.87
CA VAL A 379 -13.10 23.69 -31.13
C VAL A 379 -14.61 23.47 -31.25
N VAL A 380 -15.28 23.05 -30.19
CA VAL A 380 -16.74 22.89 -30.17
C VAL A 380 -17.45 24.23 -30.36
N SER A 381 -16.97 25.30 -29.73
CA SER A 381 -17.53 26.65 -29.89
C SER A 381 -17.34 27.19 -31.31
N PHE A 382 -16.19 26.89 -31.95
CA PHE A 382 -15.92 27.26 -33.33
C PHE A 382 -16.80 26.51 -34.33
N ILE A 383 -17.01 25.20 -34.12
CA ILE A 383 -17.90 24.40 -34.97
C ILE A 383 -19.33 24.91 -34.84
N PHE A 384 -19.79 25.26 -33.62
CA PHE A 384 -21.11 25.82 -33.38
C PHE A 384 -21.30 27.19 -34.05
N ALA A 385 -20.27 28.06 -34.02
CA ALA A 385 -20.28 29.36 -34.70
C ALA A 385 -20.26 29.23 -36.24
N LEU A 386 -19.55 28.24 -36.78
CA LEU A 386 -19.52 27.94 -38.21
C LEU A 386 -20.85 27.38 -38.72
N GLU A 387 -21.59 26.63 -37.90
CA GLU A 387 -22.94 26.20 -38.26
C GLU A 387 -23.96 27.33 -38.16
N LEU A 388 -23.87 28.20 -37.16
CA LEU A 388 -24.76 29.37 -37.02
C LEU A 388 -24.56 30.41 -38.12
N SER A 389 -23.35 30.55 -38.67
CA SER A 389 -23.06 31.49 -39.76
C SER A 389 -23.48 31.00 -41.16
N ARG A 390 -23.96 29.76 -41.27
CA ARG A 390 -24.50 29.18 -42.52
C ARG A 390 -26.02 29.40 -42.70
N TRP A 391 -26.64 30.22 -41.85
CA TRP A 391 -28.06 30.58 -41.89
C TRP A 391 -28.29 32.05 -42.19
#